data_AF-A0A7X7UQP3-F1
#
_entry.id   AF-A0A7X7UQP3-F1
#
_cell.length_a   1.000
_cell.length_b   1.000
_cell.length_c   1.000
_cell.angle_alpha   90.00
_cell.angle_beta   90.00
_cell.angle_gamma   90.00
#
_symmetry.space_group_name_H-M   'P 1'
#
loop_
_entity.id
_entity.type
_entity.pdbx_description
1 polymer ?
#
loop_
_entity_poly.entity_id
_entity_poly.type
_entity_poly.pdbx_seq_one_letter_code
_entity_poly.pdbx_strand_id
1 'polypeptide(L)'
;MNQSQLTQKEKLLLQDLKSQEELCIKKYSKYMNEAGDEVLKQLFRQLGMNEEQHLNTINQILSGQTPVMQSGGQAQGQQQTGQSTQFTPTSDLKSPNASQKDFDLVQDLLSTEKYVSATYNTAIFEFNNTQIRKTLNHIQKEEQEHGELLYNYLKQNNAYPLQA
;
A
#
# COMPACT_ATOMS: atom_id res chain seq x y z
N MET A 1 17.70 -0.39 -28.26
CA MET A 1 17.91 0.08 -26.86
C MET A 1 18.00 -1.15 -25.98
N ASN A 2 18.99 -1.24 -25.09
CA ASN A 2 19.10 -2.36 -24.15
C ASN A 2 17.86 -2.37 -23.24
N GLN A 3 16.99 -3.37 -23.38
CA GLN A 3 15.77 -3.51 -22.55
C GLN A 3 16.06 -3.70 -21.05
N SER A 4 17.34 -3.86 -20.68
CA SER A 4 17.80 -4.17 -19.33
C SER A 4 18.27 -2.96 -18.51
N GLN A 5 18.28 -1.74 -19.06
CA GLN A 5 18.71 -0.54 -18.33
C GLN A 5 17.60 0.52 -18.28
N LEU A 6 17.35 1.02 -17.06
CA LEU A 6 16.42 2.12 -16.82
C LEU A 6 16.90 3.40 -17.51
N THR A 7 15.99 4.04 -18.24
CA THR A 7 16.17 5.40 -18.75
C THR A 7 16.24 6.41 -17.60
N GLN A 8 16.70 7.63 -17.89
CA GLN A 8 16.69 8.71 -16.89
C GLN A 8 15.27 9.04 -16.41
N LYS A 9 14.26 9.03 -17.30
CA LYS A 9 12.86 9.27 -16.94
C LYS A 9 12.33 8.18 -16.00
N GLU A 10 12.58 6.91 -16.31
CA GLU A 10 12.17 5.79 -15.46
C GLU A 10 12.84 5.83 -14.08
N LYS A 11 14.13 6.23 -14.00
CA LYS A 11 14.79 6.43 -12.70
C LYS A 11 14.13 7.54 -11.88
N LEU A 12 13.77 8.67 -12.50
CA LEU A 12 13.09 9.76 -11.80
C LEU A 12 11.71 9.33 -11.30
N LEU A 13 10.95 8.60 -12.12
CA LEU A 13 9.65 8.05 -11.73
C LEU A 13 9.79 7.09 -10.54
N LEU A 14 10.80 6.21 -10.53
CA LEU A 14 11.04 5.31 -9.38
C LEU A 14 11.48 6.07 -8.12
N GLN A 15 12.23 7.17 -8.25
CA GLN A 15 12.59 7.99 -7.09
C GLN A 15 11.36 8.72 -6.52
N ASP A 16 10.44 9.15 -7.38
CA ASP A 16 9.17 9.71 -6.94
C ASP A 16 8.32 8.66 -6.22
N LEU A 17 8.08 7.50 -6.85
CA LEU A 17 7.38 6.38 -6.21
C LEU A 17 8.00 5.99 -4.88
N LYS A 18 9.33 5.86 -4.81
CA LYS A 18 10.07 5.62 -3.57
C LYS A 18 9.74 6.65 -2.48
N SER A 19 9.73 7.94 -2.85
CA SER A 19 9.43 9.01 -1.90
C SER A 19 7.98 8.96 -1.40
N GLN A 20 7.05 8.53 -2.25
CA GLN A 20 5.66 8.29 -1.86
C GLN A 20 5.55 7.12 -0.87
N GLU A 21 6.22 5.99 -1.12
CA GLU A 21 6.23 4.86 -0.17
C GLU A 21 6.79 5.26 1.19
N GLU A 22 7.91 5.98 1.21
CA GLU A 22 8.52 6.48 2.45
C GLU A 22 7.55 7.39 3.22
N LEU A 23 6.75 8.19 2.51
CA LEU A 23 5.70 9.00 3.12
C LEU A 23 4.56 8.14 3.67
N CYS A 24 4.07 7.15 2.92
CA CYS A 24 3.03 6.22 3.37
C CYS A 24 3.47 5.50 4.65
N ILE A 25 4.66 4.88 4.67
CA ILE A 25 5.25 4.22 5.86
C ILE A 25 5.27 5.16 7.06
N LYS A 26 5.77 6.39 6.86
CA LYS A 26 5.84 7.39 7.93
C LYS A 26 4.45 7.74 8.46
N LYS A 27 3.46 7.91 7.59
CA LYS A 27 2.08 8.26 7.98
C LYS A 27 1.40 7.10 8.69
N TYR A 28 1.50 5.87 8.18
CA TYR A 28 0.96 4.69 8.87
C TYR A 28 1.57 4.49 10.25
N SER A 29 2.89 4.58 10.37
CA SER A 29 3.58 4.46 11.67
C SER A 29 3.15 5.57 12.63
N LYS A 30 3.09 6.82 12.17
CA LYS A 30 2.63 7.95 12.98
C LYS A 30 1.19 7.75 13.45
N TYR A 31 0.27 7.45 12.52
CA TYR A 31 -1.16 7.40 12.81
C TYR A 31 -1.55 6.16 13.59
N MET A 32 -0.82 5.05 13.47
CA MET A 32 -0.94 3.91 14.39
C MET A 32 -0.70 4.32 15.85
N ASN A 33 0.26 5.22 16.10
CA ASN A 33 0.53 5.70 17.46
C ASN A 33 -0.48 6.76 17.94
N GLU A 34 -1.14 7.46 17.02
CA GLU A 34 -2.10 8.52 17.33
C GLU A 34 -3.55 8.03 17.42
N ALA A 35 -3.89 6.92 16.76
CA ALA A 35 -5.22 6.34 16.76
C ALA A 35 -5.65 5.93 18.18
N GLY A 36 -6.91 6.20 18.53
CA GLY A 36 -7.53 5.71 19.76
C GLY A 36 -8.14 4.31 19.59
N ASP A 37 -8.54 3.98 18.37
CA ASP A 37 -9.20 2.72 18.04
C ASP A 37 -8.21 1.55 17.79
N GLU A 38 -8.39 0.44 18.49
CA GLU A 38 -7.51 -0.74 18.38
C GLU A 38 -7.65 -1.47 17.03
N VAL A 39 -8.85 -1.49 16.43
CA VAL A 39 -9.03 -2.06 15.08
C VAL A 39 -8.24 -1.23 14.07
N LEU A 40 -8.32 0.10 14.17
CA LEU A 40 -7.59 1.01 13.31
C LEU A 40 -6.07 0.90 13.48
N LYS A 41 -5.57 0.74 14.72
CA LYS A 41 -4.14 0.50 14.96
C LYS A 41 -3.64 -0.76 14.25
N GLN A 42 -4.41 -1.85 14.34
CA GLN A 42 -4.06 -3.11 13.67
C GLN A 42 -4.07 -2.94 12.15
N LEU A 43 -5.07 -2.23 11.62
CA LEU A 43 -5.15 -1.92 10.19
C LEU A 43 -3.94 -1.11 9.73
N PHE A 44 -3.61 0.00 10.41
CA PHE A 44 -2.44 0.83 10.07
C PHE A 44 -1.12 0.07 10.17
N ARG A 45 -0.98 -0.82 11.16
CA ARG A 45 0.19 -1.69 11.27
C ARG A 45 0.31 -2.62 10.06
N GLN A 46 -0.79 -3.24 9.63
CA GLN A 46 -0.78 -4.15 8.49
C GLN A 46 -0.44 -3.41 7.20
N LEU A 47 -1.11 -2.29 6.93
CA LEU A 47 -0.87 -1.51 5.71
C LEU A 47 0.56 -0.95 5.69
N GLY A 48 1.07 -0.44 6.81
CA GLY A 48 2.46 0.01 6.91
C GLY A 48 3.50 -1.07 6.61
N MET A 49 3.24 -2.35 6.96
CA MET A 49 4.12 -3.45 6.58
C MET A 49 4.09 -3.74 5.07
N ASN A 50 2.93 -3.56 4.41
CA ASN A 50 2.83 -3.70 2.97
C ASN A 50 3.62 -2.59 2.25
N GLU A 51 3.55 -1.34 2.73
CA GLU A 51 4.33 -0.24 2.14
C GLU A 51 5.85 -0.45 2.27
N GLU A 52 6.31 -1.06 3.37
CA GLU A 52 7.72 -1.47 3.49
C GLU A 52 8.11 -2.49 2.40
N GLN A 53 7.20 -3.40 2.03
CA GLN A 53 7.43 -4.34 0.93
C GLN A 53 7.44 -3.64 -0.44
N HIS A 54 6.55 -2.67 -0.66
CA HIS A 54 6.53 -1.85 -1.87
C HIS A 54 7.85 -1.07 -2.03
N LEU A 55 8.27 -0.36 -0.97
CA LEU A 55 9.53 0.38 -0.94
C LEU A 55 10.74 -0.51 -1.24
N ASN A 56 10.79 -1.70 -0.65
CA ASN A 56 11.86 -2.67 -0.90
C ASN A 56 11.88 -3.12 -2.37
N THR A 57 10.70 -3.35 -2.96
CA THR A 57 10.57 -3.73 -4.38
C THR A 57 11.05 -2.60 -5.30
N ILE A 58 10.70 -1.35 -5.01
CA ILE A 58 11.20 -0.18 -5.76
C ILE A 58 12.72 -0.04 -5.64
N ASN A 59 13.29 -0.21 -4.44
CA ASN A 59 14.73 -0.18 -4.24
C ASN A 59 15.45 -1.31 -5.02
N GLN A 60 14.87 -2.50 -5.10
CA GLN A 60 15.39 -3.58 -5.94
C GLN A 60 15.41 -3.18 -7.42
N ILE A 61 14.32 -2.59 -7.93
CA ILE A 61 14.26 -2.10 -9.33
C ILE A 61 15.31 -1.02 -9.58
N LEU A 62 15.44 -0.05 -8.67
CA LEU A 62 16.46 1.01 -8.74
C LEU A 62 17.90 0.46 -8.73
N SER A 63 18.13 -0.66 -8.03
CA SER A 63 19.43 -1.36 -8.01
C SER A 63 19.72 -2.16 -9.30
N GLY A 64 18.77 -2.21 -10.24
CA GLY A 64 18.89 -2.95 -11.50
C GLY A 64 18.35 -4.37 -11.46
N GLN A 65 17.69 -4.77 -10.37
CA GLN A 65 16.98 -6.05 -10.31
C GLN A 65 15.60 -5.91 -10.96
N THR A 66 15.00 -7.02 -11.36
CA THR A 66 13.62 -7.03 -11.85
C THR A 66 12.88 -8.14 -11.13
N PRO A 67 12.34 -7.86 -9.93
CA PRO A 67 11.68 -8.88 -9.13
C PRO A 67 10.45 -9.41 -9.88
N VAL A 68 10.33 -10.73 -9.91
CA VAL A 68 9.15 -11.41 -10.44
C VAL A 68 8.19 -11.59 -9.27
N MET A 69 7.19 -10.72 -9.22
CA MET A 69 6.06 -10.91 -8.32
C MET A 69 5.27 -12.13 -8.81
N GLN A 70 5.20 -13.18 -8.01
CA GLN A 70 4.50 -14.40 -8.36
C GLN A 70 2.99 -14.18 -8.23
N SER A 71 2.36 -13.78 -9.34
CA SER A 71 0.93 -13.53 -9.40
C SER A 71 0.15 -14.85 -9.25
N GLY A 72 -0.45 -15.08 -8.08
CA GLY A 72 -1.51 -16.07 -7.88
C GLY A 72 -1.02 -17.52 -7.70
N GLY A 73 -0.96 -17.94 -6.44
CA GLY A 73 -0.85 -19.35 -6.07
C GLY A 73 -0.89 -19.46 -4.55
N GLN A 74 -1.99 -20.00 -4.02
CA GLN A 74 -2.09 -20.42 -2.63
C GLN A 74 -0.80 -21.12 -2.20
N ALA A 75 -0.28 -20.64 -1.07
CA ALA A 75 0.86 -21.16 -0.38
C ALA A 75 0.75 -22.68 -0.18
N GLN A 76 1.66 -23.43 -0.79
CA GLN A 76 1.94 -24.80 -0.38
C GLN A 76 3.35 -24.84 0.22
N GLY A 77 3.38 -24.80 1.55
CA GLY A 77 4.44 -25.38 2.37
C GLY A 77 5.79 -24.67 2.38
N GLN A 78 5.99 -23.75 3.32
CA GLN A 78 7.15 -23.88 4.19
C GLN A 78 6.91 -23.28 5.58
N GLN A 79 7.18 -24.12 6.56
CA GLN A 79 7.05 -23.94 7.99
C GLN A 79 8.22 -23.12 8.53
N GLN A 80 7.97 -21.94 9.12
CA GLN A 80 8.86 -21.39 10.15
C GLN A 80 8.16 -20.39 11.09
N THR A 81 7.90 -20.87 12.30
CA THR A 81 7.88 -20.19 13.61
C THR A 81 7.92 -18.66 13.65
N GLY A 82 6.77 -18.07 13.95
CA GLY A 82 6.63 -16.70 14.43
C GLY A 82 5.15 -16.41 14.63
N GLN A 83 4.72 -16.30 15.88
CA GLN A 83 3.35 -15.97 16.27
C GLN A 83 3.04 -14.51 15.85
N SER A 84 2.86 -14.29 14.56
CA SER A 84 2.21 -13.11 14.02
C SER A 84 0.79 -13.54 13.72
N THR A 85 -0.15 -13.09 14.55
CA THR A 85 -1.57 -13.14 14.23
C THR A 85 -1.74 -12.32 12.97
N GLN A 86 -1.70 -12.96 11.80
CA GLN A 86 -1.96 -12.29 10.55
C GLN A 86 -3.38 -11.78 10.63
N PHE A 87 -3.52 -10.46 10.75
CA PHE A 87 -4.79 -9.78 10.68
C PHE A 87 -5.29 -10.00 9.26
N THR A 88 -6.05 -11.07 9.05
CA THR A 88 -6.97 -11.14 7.93
C THR A 88 -8.04 -10.11 8.25
N PRO A 89 -8.25 -9.07 7.44
CA PRO A 89 -9.36 -8.17 7.63
C PRO A 89 -10.62 -9.03 7.56
N THR A 90 -11.13 -9.43 8.73
CA THR A 90 -12.47 -9.98 8.81
C THR A 90 -13.39 -8.87 8.36
N SER A 91 -14.51 -9.24 7.74
CA SER A 91 -15.41 -8.33 7.04
C SER A 91 -16.00 -7.20 7.91
N ASP A 92 -15.72 -7.18 9.21
CA ASP A 92 -16.23 -6.24 10.20
C ASP A 92 -15.12 -5.36 10.79
N LEU A 93 -14.93 -4.21 10.17
CA LEU A 93 -14.07 -3.09 10.59
C LEU A 93 -14.84 -2.07 11.43
N LYS A 94 -16.09 -2.36 11.81
CA LYS A 94 -16.87 -1.49 12.68
C LYS A 94 -16.22 -1.47 14.06
N SER A 95 -15.88 -0.27 14.53
CA SER A 95 -15.34 -0.09 15.87
C SER A 95 -16.36 0.63 16.76
N PRO A 96 -16.69 0.08 17.94
CA PRO A 96 -17.56 0.75 18.89
C PRO A 96 -16.93 2.00 19.51
N ASN A 97 -15.61 2.19 19.40
CA ASN A 97 -14.85 3.25 20.07
C ASN A 97 -14.19 4.24 19.10
N ALA A 98 -14.48 4.17 17.79
CA ALA A 98 -13.92 5.10 16.83
C ALA A 98 -14.36 6.54 17.11
N SER A 99 -13.39 7.45 17.13
CA SER A 99 -13.61 8.87 17.36
C SER A 99 -13.52 9.69 16.07
N GLN A 100 -13.98 10.95 16.10
CA GLN A 100 -13.80 11.87 14.97
C GLN A 100 -12.32 12.02 14.58
N LYS A 101 -11.42 12.04 15.57
CA LYS A 101 -9.97 12.07 15.32
C LYS A 101 -9.52 10.87 14.50
N ASP A 102 -10.00 9.66 14.82
CA ASP A 102 -9.67 8.45 14.07
C ASP A 102 -10.16 8.55 12.61
N PHE A 103 -11.35 9.08 12.40
CA PHE A 103 -11.89 9.31 11.05
C PHE A 103 -11.05 10.30 10.24
N ASP A 104 -10.57 11.39 10.86
CA ASP A 104 -9.71 12.36 10.20
C ASP A 104 -8.36 11.73 9.77
N LEU A 105 -7.78 10.87 10.61
CA LEU A 105 -6.57 10.11 10.27
C LEU A 105 -6.79 9.17 9.08
N VAL A 106 -7.91 8.44 9.07
CA VAL A 106 -8.27 7.52 7.98
C VAL A 106 -8.53 8.29 6.69
N GLN A 107 -9.20 9.44 6.75
CA GLN A 107 -9.51 10.27 5.59
C GLN A 107 -8.24 10.83 4.93
N ASP A 108 -7.26 11.24 5.73
CA ASP A 108 -5.96 11.71 5.25
C ASP A 108 -5.15 10.57 4.61
N LEU A 109 -5.08 9.38 5.23
CA LEU A 109 -4.44 8.22 4.61
C LEU A 109 -5.16 7.81 3.33
N LEU A 110 -6.49 7.75 3.30
CA LEU A 110 -7.24 7.40 2.10
C LEU A 110 -6.98 8.38 0.94
N SER A 111 -6.78 9.68 1.23
CA SER A 111 -6.38 10.64 0.21
C SER A 111 -4.95 10.42 -0.29
N THR A 112 -4.08 9.92 0.59
CA THR A 112 -2.69 9.56 0.28
C THR A 112 -2.65 8.35 -0.64
N GLU A 113 -3.31 7.24 -0.27
CA GLU A 113 -3.42 6.02 -1.09
C GLU A 113 -3.95 6.33 -2.51
N LYS A 114 -4.98 7.17 -2.61
CA LYS A 114 -5.53 7.61 -3.91
C LYS A 114 -4.49 8.34 -4.76
N TYR A 115 -3.68 9.19 -4.14
CA TYR A 115 -2.63 9.93 -4.84
C TYR A 115 -1.49 9.00 -5.27
N VAL A 116 -1.04 8.10 -4.39
CA VAL A 116 0.04 7.14 -4.69
C VAL A 116 -0.38 6.17 -5.79
N SER A 117 -1.58 5.60 -5.72
CA SER A 117 -2.13 4.73 -6.76
C SER A 117 -2.23 5.43 -8.14
N ALA A 118 -2.57 6.72 -8.18
CA ALA A 118 -2.57 7.52 -9.40
C ALA A 118 -1.14 7.80 -9.93
N THR A 119 -0.16 7.95 -9.03
CA THR A 119 1.24 8.12 -9.37
C THR A 119 1.81 6.84 -10.00
N TYR A 120 1.49 5.67 -9.43
CA TYR A 120 1.78 4.37 -10.02
C TYR A 120 1.19 4.23 -11.42
N ASN A 121 -0.07 4.62 -11.62
CA ASN A 121 -0.72 4.57 -12.93
C ASN A 121 0.13 5.29 -13.99
N THR A 122 0.54 6.53 -13.68
CA THR A 122 1.36 7.35 -14.59
C THR A 122 2.71 6.70 -14.85
N ALA A 123 3.39 6.22 -13.80
CA ALA A 123 4.66 5.53 -13.96
C ALA A 123 4.51 4.31 -14.88
N ILE A 124 3.55 3.42 -14.62
CA ILE A 124 3.29 2.21 -15.42
C ILE A 124 3.19 2.52 -16.91
N PHE A 125 2.50 3.59 -17.32
CA PHE A 125 2.39 3.97 -18.73
C PHE A 125 3.75 4.30 -19.37
N GLU A 126 4.65 4.88 -18.61
CA GLU A 126 5.92 5.46 -19.06
C GLU A 126 7.12 4.48 -19.01
N PHE A 127 6.93 3.30 -18.40
CA PHE A 127 7.95 2.24 -18.38
C PHE A 127 7.95 1.41 -19.67
N ASN A 128 9.15 1.15 -20.21
CA ASN A 128 9.35 0.35 -21.41
C ASN A 128 9.48 -1.15 -21.11
N ASN A 129 10.04 -1.51 -19.94
CA ASN A 129 10.26 -2.90 -19.58
C ASN A 129 8.97 -3.55 -19.07
N THR A 130 8.45 -4.54 -19.83
CA THR A 130 7.19 -5.23 -19.53
C THR A 130 7.16 -5.88 -18.15
N GLN A 131 8.29 -6.41 -17.67
CA GLN A 131 8.32 -7.06 -16.35
C GLN A 131 8.24 -6.02 -15.23
N ILE A 132 8.94 -4.89 -15.35
CA ILE A 132 8.81 -3.78 -14.41
C ILE A 132 7.36 -3.25 -14.40
N ARG A 133 6.74 -3.09 -15.58
CA ARG A 133 5.33 -2.70 -15.68
C ARG A 133 4.43 -3.66 -14.90
N LYS A 134 4.61 -4.98 -15.02
CA LYS A 134 3.83 -5.97 -14.29
C LYS A 134 4.02 -5.86 -12.78
N THR A 135 5.26 -5.67 -12.32
CA THR A 135 5.57 -5.47 -10.91
C THR A 135 4.91 -4.21 -10.36
N LEU A 136 5.02 -3.07 -11.07
CA LEU A 136 4.38 -1.82 -10.66
C LEU A 136 2.84 -1.90 -10.72
N ASN A 137 2.25 -2.64 -11.67
CA ASN A 137 0.80 -2.90 -11.70
C ASN A 137 0.34 -3.71 -10.50
N HIS A 138 1.14 -4.68 -10.05
CA HIS A 138 0.80 -5.46 -8.87
C HIS A 138 0.78 -4.59 -7.62
N ILE A 139 1.80 -3.75 -7.43
CA ILE A 139 1.82 -2.80 -6.30
C ILE A 139 0.64 -1.85 -6.39
N GLN A 140 0.37 -1.27 -7.56
CA GLN A 140 -0.80 -0.39 -7.74
C GLN A 140 -2.13 -1.06 -7.33
N LYS A 141 -2.28 -2.36 -7.58
CA LYS A 141 -3.45 -3.12 -7.13
C LYS A 141 -3.51 -3.19 -5.60
N GLU A 142 -2.37 -3.40 -4.94
CA GLU A 142 -2.26 -3.42 -3.48
C GLU A 142 -2.59 -2.03 -2.89
N GLU A 143 -2.11 -0.93 -3.48
CA GLU A 143 -2.50 0.45 -3.12
C GLU A 143 -4.02 0.68 -3.19
N GLN A 144 -4.68 0.09 -4.22
CA GLN A 144 -6.14 0.16 -4.33
C GLN A 144 -6.83 -0.64 -3.23
N GLU A 145 -6.30 -1.80 -2.87
CA GLU A 145 -6.81 -2.64 -1.78
C GLU A 145 -6.60 -1.97 -0.41
N HIS A 146 -5.49 -1.24 -0.22
CA HIS A 146 -5.26 -0.39 0.96
C HIS A 146 -6.35 0.69 1.05
N GLY A 147 -6.57 1.42 -0.04
CA GLY A 147 -7.63 2.42 -0.14
C GLY A 147 -9.03 1.84 0.11
N GLU A 148 -9.32 0.63 -0.38
CA GLU A 148 -10.57 -0.07 -0.12
C GLU A 148 -10.77 -0.38 1.37
N LEU A 149 -9.74 -0.86 2.07
CA LEU A 149 -9.81 -1.14 3.50
C LEU A 149 -10.08 0.12 4.32
N LEU A 150 -9.38 1.23 4.02
CA LEU A 150 -9.61 2.53 4.68
C LEU A 150 -11.02 3.07 4.40
N TYR A 151 -11.47 2.98 3.14
CA TYR A 151 -12.84 3.33 2.77
C TYR A 151 -13.88 2.48 3.52
N ASN A 152 -13.67 1.17 3.60
CA ASN A 152 -14.58 0.26 4.28
C ASN A 152 -14.64 0.54 5.79
N TYR A 153 -13.51 0.89 6.42
CA TYR A 153 -13.50 1.36 7.81
C TYR A 153 -14.40 2.59 7.99
N LEU A 154 -14.25 3.63 7.17
CA LEU A 154 -15.10 4.83 7.24
C LEU A 154 -16.57 4.50 6.98
N LYS A 155 -16.85 3.69 5.95
CA LYS A 155 -18.20 3.28 5.57
C LYS A 155 -18.91 2.52 6.70
N GLN A 156 -18.27 1.52 7.30
CA GLN A 156 -18.87 0.69 8.34
C GLN A 156 -19.08 1.46 9.66
N ASN A 157 -18.31 2.52 9.89
CA ASN A 157 -18.47 3.43 11.02
C ASN A 157 -19.35 4.65 10.69
N ASN A 158 -20.06 4.66 9.54
CA ASN A 158 -20.91 5.75 9.07
C ASN A 158 -20.19 7.12 8.97
N ALA A 159 -18.88 7.10 8.76
CA ALA A 159 -18.02 8.27 8.65
C ALA A 159 -17.63 8.62 7.21
N TYR A 160 -18.10 7.84 6.22
CA TYR A 160 -17.90 8.17 4.81
C TYR A 160 -19.16 8.84 4.22
N PRO A 161 -19.06 10.00 3.56
CA PRO A 161 -20.20 10.64 2.93
C PRO A 161 -20.60 9.85 1.68
N LEU A 162 -21.57 8.95 1.81
CA LEU A 162 -22.22 8.31 0.68
C LEU A 162 -23.27 9.29 0.12
N GLN A 163 -23.01 9.84 -1.06
CA GLN A 163 -24.04 10.53 -1.83
C GLN A 163 -24.92 9.45 -2.48
N ALA A 164 -26.22 9.50 -2.22
CA ALA A 164 -27.22 8.62 -2.81
C ALA A 164 -27.66 9.12 -4.20
#